data_AF-K8A1U2-F1
#
_entry.id   AF-K8A1U2-F1
#
_cell.length_a   1.000
_cell.length_b   1.000
_cell.length_c   1.000
_cell.angle_alpha   90.00
_cell.angle_beta   90.00
_cell.angle_gamma   90.00
#
_symmetry.space_group_name_H-M   'P 1'
#
loop_
_entity.id
_entity.type
_entity.pdbx_description
1 polymer ?
#
loop_
_entity_poly.entity_id
_entity_poly.type
_entity_poly.pdbx_seq_one_letter_code
_entity_poly.pdbx_strand_id
1 'polypeptide(L)'
;MQISAGRDVAVSGSNVVGTGDVSVTAKRDVSLSTATETDYHYKEETKNKSASLSKTTLHNISEQSATREVGALLSGDNVTVQSGNDLRVKGSSVVGDGDVALSAEHNVDITAATNTDSNWQLNEKKKSGLMGSGGIGFTIGSSKTKQDLKEKGTSQSQSQSTVGSNGRDVTISAGHQLHVGGSDLIAKKDLSLSGDSVVIDPGHDKRTSDQKFEQKSSGLTIALTGAVVDAVSNAVTAAKDASKQGDSRLAALQATKSVLSGYQAMQGKEMADTTGEPNSGIRISASINTQKSKSEQHQTSDQVSGSTLNAGGDLSINATGKHHGANSGDIVVAGSSMKAGGDASLNAARDILLTGAANTQKTTGSNSSSGGGVGVSFGVGQGSAGLSVFANVNAARGHEKGDGTDWTETTLDSGGKVSLRSGQDTSLTGAQVSGAQVTADIGRNLTVTSLQDSNHYDSKQSSVSAGGSFTFGTMTGSGYVNFSQDKMHSTFNSVAEQSGIFAGKGGFDVTVGSHTQLNGGAIGSTATADKNSLDTGTLGYINISNKADYKVSHAGGGFSSSGNLGAQAAINAASTLMSAVGSSGHARLLYSNDGLLYITTDHYETATSIGRWK
;
A
#
# COMPACT_ATOMS: atom_id res chain seq x y z
N MET A 1 9.59 10.99 44.57
CA MET A 1 8.27 11.65 44.42
C MET A 1 7.18 10.60 44.59
N GLN A 2 6.14 10.89 45.38
CA GLN A 2 5.00 9.97 45.54
C GLN A 2 3.69 10.72 45.26
N ILE A 3 2.84 10.13 44.42
CA ILE A 3 1.49 10.58 44.10
C ILE A 3 0.52 9.50 44.58
N SER A 4 -0.33 9.82 45.54
CA SER A 4 -1.33 8.89 46.06
C SER A 4 -2.72 9.50 46.04
N ALA A 5 -3.70 8.77 45.53
CA ALA A 5 -5.10 9.20 45.51
C ALA A 5 -6.02 8.18 46.19
N GLY A 6 -6.98 8.67 46.97
CA GLY A 6 -8.01 7.85 47.62
C GLY A 6 -9.03 7.24 46.64
N ARG A 7 -9.02 7.67 45.37
CA ARG A 7 -9.87 7.11 44.32
C ARG A 7 -9.08 6.91 43.03
N ASP A 8 -8.83 7.98 42.27
CA ASP A 8 -8.23 7.90 40.93
C ASP A 8 -7.04 8.85 40.77
N VAL A 9 -6.07 8.48 39.93
CA VAL A 9 -5.04 9.37 39.40
C VAL A 9 -5.22 9.50 37.89
N ALA A 10 -5.29 10.72 37.37
CA ALA A 10 -5.34 10.99 35.95
C ALA A 10 -4.28 12.04 35.56
N VAL A 11 -3.42 11.71 34.61
CA VAL A 11 -2.40 12.60 34.03
C VAL A 11 -2.66 12.70 32.54
N SER A 12 -2.92 13.91 32.02
CA SER A 12 -3.26 14.12 30.60
C SER A 12 -2.32 15.14 29.98
N GLY A 13 -1.60 14.76 28.92
CA GLY A 13 -0.71 15.66 28.16
C GLY A 13 0.30 16.45 29.02
N SER A 14 0.72 15.88 30.15
CA SER A 14 1.53 16.56 31.17
C SER A 14 2.75 15.72 31.52
N ASN A 15 3.84 16.37 31.92
CA ASN A 15 5.10 15.71 32.30
C ASN A 15 5.24 15.68 33.83
N VAL A 16 5.34 14.48 34.40
CA VAL A 16 5.67 14.20 35.79
C VAL A 16 7.07 13.60 35.81
N VAL A 17 8.07 14.44 36.09
CA VAL A 17 9.49 14.05 36.09
C VAL A 17 10.06 14.20 37.50
N GLY A 18 10.52 13.10 38.08
CA GLY A 18 11.24 13.06 39.35
C GLY A 18 12.74 12.92 39.15
N THR A 19 13.55 13.59 39.96
CA THR A 19 15.02 13.41 40.02
C THR A 19 15.44 12.19 40.86
N GLY A 20 14.51 11.25 41.06
CA GLY A 20 14.58 10.14 41.99
C GLY A 20 13.38 9.23 41.73
N ASP A 21 13.12 8.26 42.60
CA ASP A 21 12.00 7.32 42.41
C ASP A 21 10.65 8.04 42.29
N VAL A 22 9.82 7.58 41.35
CA VAL A 22 8.45 8.06 41.15
C VAL A 22 7.48 6.92 41.41
N SER A 23 6.59 7.12 42.38
CA SER A 23 5.51 6.16 42.69
C SER A 23 4.15 6.82 42.53
N VAL A 24 3.26 6.17 41.79
CA VAL A 24 1.86 6.58 41.58
C VAL A 24 0.95 5.48 42.08
N THR A 25 0.05 5.80 43.01
CA THR A 25 -0.87 4.82 43.59
C THR A 25 -2.29 5.37 43.64
N ALA A 26 -3.26 4.61 43.14
CA ALA A 26 -4.67 4.92 43.26
C ALA A 26 -5.45 3.72 43.82
N LYS A 27 -6.44 3.97 44.70
CA LYS A 27 -7.31 2.90 45.22
C LYS A 27 -8.25 2.31 44.18
N ARG A 28 -8.49 3.02 43.07
CA ARG A 28 -9.32 2.59 41.97
C ARG A 28 -8.54 2.67 40.67
N ASP A 29 -8.52 3.80 39.96
CA ASP A 29 -7.93 3.83 38.60
C ASP A 29 -6.69 4.72 38.49
N VAL A 30 -5.72 4.31 37.68
CA VAL A 30 -4.63 5.18 37.20
C VAL A 30 -4.70 5.30 35.68
N SER A 31 -4.75 6.53 35.17
CA SER A 31 -4.79 6.81 33.74
C SER A 31 -3.74 7.84 33.34
N LEU A 32 -2.85 7.47 32.43
CA LEU A 32 -1.98 8.38 31.67
C LEU A 32 -2.55 8.49 30.26
N SER A 33 -2.99 9.69 29.89
CA SER A 33 -3.68 9.96 28.63
C SER A 33 -3.10 11.16 27.89
N THR A 34 -3.62 11.37 26.70
CA THR A 34 -3.20 12.45 25.82
C THR A 34 -4.00 13.73 26.05
N ALA A 35 -3.45 14.87 25.64
CA ALA A 35 -4.19 16.09 25.39
C ALA A 35 -4.30 16.28 23.88
N THR A 36 -5.50 16.62 23.39
CA THR A 36 -5.75 16.80 21.96
C THR A 36 -5.45 18.24 21.53
N GLU A 37 -4.44 18.42 20.68
CA GLU A 37 -4.23 19.65 19.92
C GLU A 37 -5.03 19.58 18.63
N THR A 38 -5.58 20.72 18.18
CA THR A 38 -6.38 20.81 16.96
C THR A 38 -5.88 21.95 16.09
N ASP A 39 -5.52 21.62 14.87
CA ASP A 39 -5.18 22.58 13.83
C ASP A 39 -6.29 22.61 12.78
N TYR A 40 -6.66 23.83 12.38
CA TYR A 40 -7.65 24.05 11.34
C TYR A 40 -7.21 25.19 10.43
N HIS A 41 -7.15 24.90 9.14
CA HIS A 41 -6.81 25.86 8.11
C HIS A 41 -7.85 25.83 7.01
N TYR A 42 -8.50 26.97 6.79
CA TYR A 42 -9.41 27.18 5.69
C TYR A 42 -8.94 28.35 4.84
N LYS A 43 -8.87 28.12 3.53
CA LYS A 43 -8.55 29.15 2.55
C LYS A 43 -9.41 28.96 1.31
N GLU A 44 -10.17 30.00 0.99
CA GLU A 44 -10.87 30.12 -0.28
C GLU A 44 -10.31 31.31 -1.05
N GLU A 45 -9.98 31.10 -2.33
CA GLU A 45 -9.47 32.14 -3.20
C GLU A 45 -10.17 32.10 -4.56
N THR A 46 -10.73 33.23 -4.96
CA THR A 46 -11.25 33.44 -6.31
C THR A 46 -10.44 34.51 -7.03
N LYS A 47 -9.75 34.12 -8.11
CA LYS A 47 -8.98 35.03 -8.97
C LYS A 47 -9.67 35.17 -10.32
N ASN A 48 -9.97 36.41 -10.69
CA ASN A 48 -10.48 36.74 -12.01
C ASN A 48 -9.39 37.45 -12.81
N LYS A 49 -9.09 36.94 -14.00
CA LYS A 49 -8.24 37.61 -14.99
C LYS A 49 -9.08 37.87 -16.24
N SER A 50 -9.15 39.13 -16.64
CA SER A 50 -9.85 39.55 -17.85
C SER A 50 -8.86 40.25 -18.78
N ALA A 51 -8.90 39.91 -20.06
CA ALA A 51 -8.28 40.64 -21.16
C ALA A 51 -9.36 40.96 -22.20
N SER A 52 -9.07 41.80 -23.20
CA SER A 52 -10.07 42.37 -24.13
C SER A 52 -11.08 41.36 -24.69
N LEU A 53 -10.66 40.13 -24.98
CA LEU A 53 -11.52 39.08 -25.55
C LEU A 53 -11.53 37.77 -24.74
N SER A 54 -10.88 37.71 -23.57
CA SER A 54 -10.78 36.46 -22.78
C SER A 54 -10.97 36.68 -21.29
N LYS A 55 -11.62 35.74 -20.62
CA LYS A 55 -11.83 35.73 -19.17
C LYS A 55 -11.40 34.40 -18.59
N THR A 56 -10.63 34.42 -17.51
CA THR A 56 -10.26 33.25 -16.72
C THR A 56 -10.67 33.47 -15.27
N THR A 57 -11.45 32.57 -14.71
CA THR A 57 -11.79 32.52 -13.30
C THR A 57 -11.15 31.28 -12.70
N LEU A 58 -10.33 31.47 -11.67
CA LEU A 58 -9.78 30.42 -10.83
C LEU A 58 -10.51 30.49 -9.49
N HIS A 59 -11.01 29.36 -9.02
CA HIS A 59 -11.65 29.20 -7.72
C HIS A 59 -10.99 28.01 -7.03
N ASN A 60 -10.23 28.30 -5.99
CA ASN A 60 -9.52 27.31 -5.19
C ASN A 60 -10.08 27.31 -3.77
N ILE A 61 -10.33 26.12 -3.23
CA ILE A 61 -10.59 25.92 -1.80
C ILE A 61 -9.56 24.93 -1.29
N SER A 62 -8.98 25.24 -0.14
CA SER A 62 -8.15 24.32 0.64
C SER A 62 -8.67 24.36 2.07
N GLU A 63 -9.13 23.23 2.56
CA GLU A 63 -9.54 23.04 3.94
C GLU A 63 -8.74 21.87 4.52
N GLN A 64 -8.08 22.11 5.64
CA GLN A 64 -7.26 21.12 6.31
C GLN A 64 -7.63 21.15 7.80
N SER A 65 -7.84 19.98 8.37
CA SER A 65 -8.01 19.84 9.81
C SER A 65 -7.19 18.66 10.28
N ALA A 66 -6.45 18.85 11.36
CA ALA A 66 -5.71 17.79 12.02
C ALA A 66 -5.96 17.84 13.52
N THR A 67 -6.05 16.67 14.15
CA THR A 67 -5.98 16.54 15.61
C THR A 67 -4.75 15.72 15.97
N ARG A 68 -3.95 16.22 16.91
CA ARG A 68 -2.73 15.55 17.40
C ARG A 68 -2.86 15.25 18.88
N GLU A 69 -2.60 14.00 19.24
CA GLU A 69 -2.69 13.50 20.60
C GLU A 69 -1.32 13.59 21.27
N VAL A 70 -1.16 14.54 22.19
CA VAL A 70 0.07 14.81 22.93
C VAL A 70 0.06 14.02 24.25
N GLY A 71 0.96 13.05 24.37
CA GLY A 71 1.08 12.15 25.51
C GLY A 71 1.46 12.80 26.84
N ALA A 72 1.08 12.14 27.93
CA ALA A 72 1.69 12.38 29.23
C ALA A 72 3.05 11.66 29.34
N LEU A 73 3.97 12.20 30.13
CA LEU A 73 5.24 11.56 30.48
C LEU A 73 5.30 11.33 31.99
N LEU A 74 5.59 10.11 32.41
CA LEU A 74 5.93 9.77 33.79
C LEU A 74 7.36 9.23 33.82
N SER A 75 8.28 9.91 34.50
CA SER A 75 9.68 9.50 34.51
C SER A 75 10.41 9.79 35.82
N GLY A 76 11.37 8.92 36.17
CA GLY A 76 12.26 9.05 37.33
C GLY A 76 13.32 7.96 37.35
N ASP A 77 14.02 7.80 38.49
CA ASP A 77 15.04 6.76 38.66
C ASP A 77 14.37 5.37 38.55
N ASN A 78 13.54 5.00 39.52
CA ASN A 78 12.61 3.88 39.38
C ASN A 78 11.19 4.42 39.24
N VAL A 79 10.34 3.76 38.44
CA VAL A 79 8.93 4.15 38.27
C VAL A 79 8.02 3.01 38.68
N THR A 80 7.14 3.26 39.65
CA THR A 80 6.13 2.29 40.08
C THR A 80 4.74 2.90 39.95
N VAL A 81 3.85 2.22 39.24
CA VAL A 81 2.44 2.58 39.13
C VAL A 81 1.58 1.43 39.61
N GLN A 82 0.72 1.70 40.59
CA GLN A 82 -0.17 0.72 41.19
C GLN A 82 -1.61 1.21 41.18
N SER A 83 -2.49 0.40 40.61
CA SER A 83 -3.92 0.67 40.52
C SER A 83 -4.73 -0.41 41.24
N GLY A 84 -5.66 -0.02 42.11
CA GLY A 84 -6.58 -0.94 42.78
C GLY A 84 -7.67 -1.51 41.88
N ASN A 85 -7.80 -1.02 40.65
CA ASN A 85 -8.73 -1.49 39.64
C ASN A 85 -8.03 -1.54 38.28
N ASP A 86 -8.16 -0.52 37.42
CA ASP A 86 -7.58 -0.53 36.08
C ASP A 86 -6.42 0.46 35.93
N LEU A 87 -5.40 0.10 35.16
CA LEU A 87 -4.29 0.98 34.77
C LEU A 87 -4.33 1.19 33.26
N ARG A 88 -4.29 2.46 32.83
CA ARG A 88 -4.28 2.81 31.40
C ARG A 88 -3.12 3.74 31.07
N VAL A 89 -2.37 3.40 30.03
CA VAL A 89 -1.37 4.25 29.37
C VAL A 89 -1.79 4.38 27.92
N LYS A 90 -2.23 5.57 27.51
CA LYS A 90 -2.71 5.83 26.15
C LYS A 90 -1.92 6.96 25.50
N GLY A 91 -1.30 6.66 24.35
CA GLY A 91 -0.37 7.54 23.64
C GLY A 91 0.61 8.28 24.55
N SER A 92 1.07 7.62 25.61
CA SER A 92 1.82 8.24 26.72
C SER A 92 3.04 7.40 27.08
N SER A 93 3.98 8.01 27.80
CA SER A 93 5.27 7.37 28.10
C SER A 93 5.48 7.20 29.61
N VAL A 94 5.93 6.01 30.02
CA VAL A 94 6.37 5.68 31.39
C VAL A 94 7.80 5.19 31.31
N VAL A 95 8.77 5.97 31.81
CA VAL A 95 10.20 5.71 31.58
C VAL A 95 11.02 5.82 32.86
N GLY A 96 11.74 4.75 33.21
CA GLY A 96 12.67 4.72 34.33
C GLY A 96 14.13 4.56 33.90
N ASP A 97 15.07 5.16 34.63
CA ASP A 97 16.50 4.85 34.44
C ASP A 97 16.88 3.48 35.04
N GLY A 98 16.19 3.10 36.12
CA GLY A 98 16.18 1.81 36.78
C GLY A 98 14.92 1.01 36.48
N ASP A 99 14.32 0.39 37.48
CA ASP A 99 13.18 -0.53 37.30
C ASP A 99 11.88 0.23 36.98
N VAL A 100 11.07 -0.31 36.07
CA VAL A 100 9.70 0.14 35.82
C VAL A 100 8.71 -0.97 36.15
N ALA A 101 7.79 -0.70 37.07
CA ALA A 101 6.77 -1.63 37.51
C ALA A 101 5.37 -1.03 37.34
N LEU A 102 4.54 -1.66 36.51
CA LEU A 102 3.13 -1.32 36.32
C LEU A 102 2.26 -2.46 36.86
N SER A 103 1.31 -2.15 37.73
CA SER A 103 0.43 -3.16 38.32
C SER A 103 -1.02 -2.69 38.48
N ALA A 104 -1.97 -3.58 38.20
CA ALA A 104 -3.39 -3.36 38.41
C ALA A 104 -4.09 -4.62 38.93
N GLU A 105 -5.04 -4.49 39.86
CA GLU A 105 -5.84 -5.64 40.34
C GLU A 105 -6.80 -6.18 39.26
N HIS A 106 -7.23 -5.33 38.31
CA HIS A 106 -7.97 -5.72 37.12
C HIS A 106 -7.10 -5.62 35.88
N ASN A 107 -7.36 -4.66 34.98
CA ASN A 107 -6.73 -4.64 33.66
C ASN A 107 -5.57 -3.64 33.59
N VAL A 108 -4.60 -3.96 32.73
CA VAL A 108 -3.56 -3.02 32.30
C VAL A 108 -3.69 -2.84 30.79
N ASP A 109 -4.02 -1.62 30.36
CA ASP A 109 -4.12 -1.23 28.94
C ASP A 109 -2.97 -0.28 28.57
N ILE A 110 -2.10 -0.68 27.66
CA ILE A 110 -1.03 0.16 27.10
C ILE A 110 -1.29 0.27 25.60
N THR A 111 -1.79 1.41 25.14
CA THR A 111 -2.32 1.55 23.77
C THR A 111 -1.87 2.83 23.08
N ALA A 112 -1.77 2.83 21.76
CA ALA A 112 -1.61 4.06 21.00
C ALA A 112 -2.84 4.97 21.13
N ALA A 113 -2.61 6.29 21.16
CA ALA A 113 -3.65 7.27 20.88
C ALA A 113 -3.87 7.39 19.35
N THR A 114 -4.81 8.23 18.94
CA THR A 114 -5.25 8.30 17.53
C THR A 114 -5.27 9.73 17.05
N ASN A 115 -4.33 10.07 16.17
CA ASN A 115 -4.36 11.31 15.42
C ASN A 115 -5.40 11.24 14.31
N THR A 116 -5.99 12.37 13.94
CA THR A 116 -6.91 12.44 12.80
C THR A 116 -6.46 13.53 11.84
N ASP A 117 -6.59 13.28 10.54
CA ASP A 117 -6.26 14.24 9.49
C ASP A 117 -7.38 14.28 8.46
N SER A 118 -7.69 15.47 7.96
CA SER A 118 -8.58 15.67 6.82
C SER A 118 -8.04 16.77 5.92
N ASN A 119 -8.14 16.56 4.61
CA ASN A 119 -7.66 17.48 3.60
C ASN A 119 -8.69 17.51 2.46
N TRP A 120 -9.27 18.68 2.23
CA TRP A 120 -10.13 18.92 1.09
C TRP A 120 -9.50 20.00 0.21
N GLN A 121 -9.29 19.65 -1.05
CA GLN A 121 -8.78 20.55 -2.07
C GLN A 121 -9.74 20.60 -3.26
N LEU A 122 -10.21 21.80 -3.56
CA LEU A 122 -10.95 22.11 -4.77
C LEU A 122 -10.11 23.03 -5.64
N ASN A 123 -9.89 22.66 -6.89
CA ASN A 123 -9.30 23.52 -7.91
C ASN A 123 -10.23 23.58 -9.12
N GLU A 124 -10.91 24.71 -9.27
CA GLU A 124 -11.84 24.97 -10.37
C GLU A 124 -11.31 26.11 -11.25
N LYS A 125 -11.11 25.82 -12.54
CA LYS A 125 -10.65 26.80 -13.54
C LYS A 125 -11.68 26.90 -14.65
N LYS A 126 -12.28 28.07 -14.79
CA LYS A 126 -13.18 28.44 -15.89
C LYS A 126 -12.45 29.39 -16.83
N LYS A 127 -12.52 29.14 -18.13
CA LYS A 127 -12.09 30.07 -19.17
C LYS A 127 -13.24 30.34 -20.11
N SER A 128 -13.33 31.56 -20.63
CA SER A 128 -14.31 31.92 -21.66
C SER A 128 -13.78 32.99 -22.59
N GLY A 129 -14.36 33.09 -23.79
CA GLY A 129 -13.94 34.01 -24.83
C GLY A 129 -12.86 33.41 -25.72
N LEU A 130 -11.94 34.24 -26.20
CA LEU A 130 -10.83 33.86 -27.09
C LEU A 130 -9.74 33.10 -26.34
N MET A 131 -9.39 31.91 -26.83
CA MET A 131 -8.48 30.95 -26.23
C MET A 131 -7.55 30.39 -27.31
N GLY A 132 -6.34 29.96 -26.94
CA GLY A 132 -5.45 29.27 -27.88
C GLY A 132 -5.97 27.85 -28.19
N SER A 133 -5.88 27.42 -29.44
CA SER A 133 -6.34 26.10 -29.88
C SER A 133 -5.32 24.97 -29.70
N GLY A 134 -4.14 25.25 -29.13
CA GLY A 134 -3.03 24.28 -28.99
C GLY A 134 -2.11 24.17 -30.21
N GLY A 135 -2.24 25.09 -31.17
CA GLY A 135 -1.42 25.19 -32.39
C GLY A 135 -1.64 26.55 -33.07
N ILE A 136 -1.53 26.62 -34.40
CA ILE A 136 -1.85 27.83 -35.16
C ILE A 136 -3.36 27.96 -35.28
N GLY A 137 -3.99 28.74 -34.38
CA GLY A 137 -5.43 28.96 -34.38
C GLY A 137 -5.96 29.54 -33.06
N PHE A 138 -7.26 29.82 -33.03
CA PHE A 138 -7.96 30.33 -31.85
C PHE A 138 -9.33 29.66 -31.66
N THR A 139 -9.74 29.50 -30.41
CA THR A 139 -11.06 29.00 -30.02
C THR A 139 -11.81 30.11 -29.29
N ILE A 140 -13.03 30.42 -29.72
CA ILE A 140 -13.96 31.27 -29.00
C ILE A 140 -14.98 30.36 -28.33
N GLY A 141 -14.95 30.29 -27.00
CA GLY A 141 -15.80 29.35 -26.29
C GLY A 141 -15.73 29.46 -24.79
N SER A 142 -16.02 28.35 -24.13
CA SER A 142 -15.90 28.16 -22.70
C SER A 142 -15.19 26.84 -22.41
N SER A 143 -14.38 26.82 -21.35
CA SER A 143 -13.87 25.59 -20.75
C SER A 143 -13.94 25.65 -19.23
N LYS A 144 -14.17 24.50 -18.62
CA LYS A 144 -14.17 24.31 -17.17
C LYS A 144 -13.38 23.05 -16.85
N THR A 145 -12.39 23.16 -15.98
CA THR A 145 -11.72 22.02 -15.33
C THR A 145 -11.97 22.12 -13.83
N LYS A 146 -12.39 21.02 -13.20
CA LYS A 146 -12.62 20.93 -11.75
C LYS A 146 -11.90 19.69 -11.24
N GLN A 147 -11.00 19.88 -10.27
CA GLN A 147 -10.38 18.82 -9.50
C GLN A 147 -10.86 18.96 -8.05
N ASP A 148 -11.40 17.89 -7.49
CA ASP A 148 -11.97 17.83 -6.14
C ASP A 148 -11.34 16.61 -5.47
N LEU A 149 -10.47 16.85 -4.48
CA LEU A 149 -9.74 15.84 -3.72
C LEU A 149 -10.18 15.94 -2.28
N LYS A 150 -10.69 14.85 -1.71
CA LYS A 150 -11.05 14.75 -0.30
C LYS A 150 -10.33 13.58 0.31
N GLU A 151 -9.56 13.85 1.34
CA GLU A 151 -8.81 12.85 2.08
C GLU A 151 -9.20 12.92 3.54
N LYS A 152 -9.30 11.75 4.16
CA LYS A 152 -9.48 11.61 5.60
C LYS A 152 -8.63 10.45 6.06
N GLY A 153 -7.99 10.60 7.22
CA GLY A 153 -7.25 9.51 7.81
C GLY A 153 -7.20 9.57 9.32
N THR A 154 -6.79 8.45 9.90
CA THR A 154 -6.45 8.32 11.31
C THR A 154 -5.09 7.63 11.39
N SER A 155 -4.22 8.06 12.31
CA SER A 155 -2.92 7.41 12.54
C SER A 155 -2.73 7.10 14.02
N GLN A 156 -2.47 5.83 14.32
CA GLN A 156 -2.08 5.37 15.65
C GLN A 156 -0.55 5.22 15.76
N SER A 157 0.13 4.94 14.66
CA SER A 157 1.59 4.79 14.61
C SER A 157 2.36 6.05 15.04
N GLN A 158 1.73 7.22 14.97
CA GLN A 158 2.32 8.51 15.35
C GLN A 158 2.08 8.91 16.81
N SER A 159 1.32 8.13 17.56
CA SER A 159 0.97 8.41 18.96
C SER A 159 1.00 7.13 19.79
N GLN A 160 2.07 6.35 19.63
CA GLN A 160 2.30 5.10 20.36
C GLN A 160 2.50 5.37 21.86
N SER A 161 2.16 4.40 22.71
CA SER A 161 2.60 4.43 24.11
C SER A 161 3.98 3.80 24.24
N THR A 162 4.75 4.25 25.22
CA THR A 162 6.08 3.68 25.51
C THR A 162 6.20 3.37 27.00
N VAL A 163 6.54 2.13 27.34
CA VAL A 163 6.92 1.77 28.72
C VAL A 163 8.33 1.22 28.70
N GLY A 164 9.26 1.90 29.35
CA GLY A 164 10.68 1.69 29.12
C GLY A 164 11.57 1.77 30.36
N SER A 165 12.54 0.87 30.46
CA SER A 165 13.68 0.98 31.39
C SER A 165 14.99 1.16 30.62
N ASN A 166 15.77 2.19 30.97
CA ASN A 166 17.07 2.45 30.34
C ASN A 166 18.21 1.58 30.89
N GLY A 167 18.06 1.04 32.11
CA GLY A 167 19.16 0.38 32.82
C GLY A 167 18.84 -0.99 33.42
N ARG A 168 17.57 -1.34 33.59
CA ARG A 168 17.13 -2.54 34.32
C ARG A 168 15.86 -3.15 33.70
N ASP A 169 14.93 -3.57 34.55
CA ASP A 169 13.83 -4.46 34.21
C ASP A 169 12.52 -3.66 34.01
N VAL A 170 11.63 -4.21 33.20
CA VAL A 170 10.24 -3.75 33.08
C VAL A 170 9.32 -4.89 33.48
N THR A 171 8.48 -4.67 34.48
CA THR A 171 7.48 -5.65 34.94
C THR A 171 6.08 -5.07 34.83
N ILE A 172 5.18 -5.78 34.16
CA ILE A 172 3.80 -5.38 33.96
C ILE A 172 2.88 -6.52 34.41
N SER A 173 2.03 -6.25 35.40
CA SER A 173 1.14 -7.25 35.99
C SER A 173 -0.31 -6.77 36.02
N ALA A 174 -1.20 -7.53 35.38
CA ALA A 174 -2.64 -7.37 35.47
C ALA A 174 -3.23 -8.55 36.25
N GLY A 175 -4.20 -8.31 37.13
CA GLY A 175 -4.98 -9.39 37.72
C GLY A 175 -5.92 -10.05 36.71
N HIS A 176 -6.40 -9.28 35.74
CA HIS A 176 -7.23 -9.73 34.61
C HIS A 176 -6.43 -9.59 33.30
N GLN A 177 -6.90 -8.83 32.31
CA GLN A 177 -6.23 -8.76 31.02
C GLN A 177 -5.08 -7.75 31.03
N LEU A 178 -3.93 -8.16 30.51
CA LEU A 178 -2.89 -7.25 30.04
C LEU A 178 -3.03 -7.07 28.52
N HIS A 179 -3.20 -5.83 28.09
CA HIS A 179 -3.36 -5.47 26.69
C HIS A 179 -2.32 -4.44 26.26
N VAL A 180 -1.61 -4.73 25.16
CA VAL A 180 -0.56 -3.89 24.56
C VAL A 180 -0.90 -3.69 23.08
N GLY A 181 -1.34 -2.49 22.70
CA GLY A 181 -1.82 -2.20 21.34
C GLY A 181 -1.07 -1.05 20.68
N GLY A 182 -0.44 -1.28 19.53
CA GLY A 182 0.39 -0.30 18.81
C GLY A 182 1.38 0.45 19.71
N SER A 183 2.06 -0.27 20.60
CA SER A 183 2.89 0.33 21.66
C SER A 183 4.26 -0.34 21.79
N ASP A 184 5.20 0.38 22.40
CA ASP A 184 6.56 -0.06 22.60
C ASP A 184 6.85 -0.36 24.08
N LEU A 185 7.32 -1.57 24.35
CA LEU A 185 7.80 -2.01 25.67
C LEU A 185 9.29 -2.31 25.57
N ILE A 186 10.11 -1.66 26.40
CA ILE A 186 11.57 -1.74 26.27
C ILE A 186 12.20 -1.96 27.65
N ALA A 187 12.93 -3.06 27.82
CA ALA A 187 13.75 -3.30 29.00
C ALA A 187 15.22 -3.44 28.60
N LYS A 188 16.12 -2.77 29.32
CA LYS A 188 17.56 -2.94 29.11
C LYS A 188 18.04 -4.33 29.54
N LYS A 189 17.37 -4.91 30.53
CA LYS A 189 17.53 -6.28 30.99
C LYS A 189 16.24 -7.05 30.71
N ASP A 190 15.45 -7.37 31.73
CA ASP A 190 14.37 -8.34 31.59
C ASP A 190 13.01 -7.65 31.42
N LEU A 191 12.19 -8.19 30.51
CA LEU A 191 10.83 -7.73 30.27
C LEU A 191 9.84 -8.83 30.69
N SER A 192 9.06 -8.58 31.74
CA SER A 192 8.08 -9.53 32.29
C SER A 192 6.66 -8.99 32.17
N LEU A 193 5.81 -9.75 31.49
CA LEU A 193 4.39 -9.46 31.27
C LEU A 193 3.57 -10.58 31.89
N SER A 194 2.60 -10.24 32.74
CA SER A 194 1.67 -11.23 33.30
C SER A 194 0.24 -10.71 33.39
N GLY A 195 -0.70 -11.59 33.06
CA GLY A 195 -2.13 -11.36 33.16
C GLY A 195 -2.88 -12.67 33.42
N ASP A 196 -4.17 -12.59 33.67
CA ASP A 196 -5.10 -13.72 33.45
C ASP A 196 -5.08 -14.15 31.98
N SER A 197 -5.08 -13.16 31.07
CA SER A 197 -4.80 -13.27 29.65
C SER A 197 -3.91 -12.12 29.19
N VAL A 198 -3.17 -12.33 28.11
CA VAL A 198 -2.29 -11.32 27.51
C VAL A 198 -2.65 -11.14 26.04
N VAL A 199 -2.90 -9.91 25.63
CA VAL A 199 -3.18 -9.53 24.24
C VAL A 199 -2.17 -8.48 23.78
N ILE A 200 -1.51 -8.74 22.66
CA ILE A 200 -0.56 -7.82 22.03
C ILE A 200 -0.99 -7.65 20.58
N ASP A 201 -1.39 -6.45 20.18
CA ASP A 201 -1.91 -6.20 18.83
C ASP A 201 -1.33 -4.92 18.20
N PRO A 202 -1.47 -4.72 16.88
CA PRO A 202 -0.92 -3.56 16.22
C PRO A 202 -1.87 -2.36 16.31
N GLY A 203 -1.31 -1.15 16.20
CA GLY A 203 -2.09 0.04 15.87
C GLY A 203 -2.48 0.05 14.38
N HIS A 204 -3.49 0.84 14.04
CA HIS A 204 -4.01 0.95 12.68
C HIS A 204 -3.95 2.39 12.15
N ASP A 205 -3.38 2.54 10.97
CA ASP A 205 -3.33 3.76 10.18
C ASP A 205 -4.29 3.63 8.99
N LYS A 206 -5.40 4.37 9.05
CA LYS A 206 -6.48 4.29 8.07
C LYS A 206 -6.49 5.55 7.22
N ARG A 207 -6.67 5.40 5.90
CA ARG A 207 -6.79 6.52 4.98
C ARG A 207 -7.89 6.26 3.95
N THR A 208 -8.66 7.29 3.65
CA THR A 208 -9.60 7.33 2.53
C THR A 208 -9.27 8.52 1.65
N SER A 209 -9.24 8.30 0.33
CA SER A 209 -9.01 9.34 -0.67
C SER A 209 -10.08 9.25 -1.75
N ASP A 210 -10.85 10.32 -1.89
CA ASP A 210 -11.85 10.54 -2.93
C ASP A 210 -11.32 11.59 -3.90
N GLN A 211 -10.95 11.16 -5.10
CA GLN A 211 -10.48 12.04 -6.16
C GLN A 211 -11.50 12.11 -7.29
N LYS A 212 -11.87 13.34 -7.65
CA LYS A 212 -12.80 13.61 -8.75
C LYS A 212 -12.24 14.66 -9.69
N PHE A 213 -12.18 14.32 -10.97
CA PHE A 213 -11.76 15.19 -12.05
C PHE A 213 -12.88 15.38 -13.07
N GLU A 214 -13.26 16.62 -13.36
CA GLU A 214 -14.23 16.96 -14.40
C GLU A 214 -13.64 17.97 -15.38
N GLN A 215 -13.84 17.72 -16.67
CA GLN A 215 -13.50 18.68 -17.73
C GLN A 215 -14.69 18.86 -18.66
N LYS A 216 -14.98 20.11 -19.01
CA LYS A 216 -16.03 20.51 -19.95
C LYS A 216 -15.47 21.58 -20.88
N SER A 217 -15.73 21.48 -22.18
CA SER A 217 -15.39 22.53 -23.13
C SER A 217 -16.43 22.63 -24.22
N SER A 218 -16.69 23.85 -24.67
CA SER A 218 -17.60 24.14 -25.77
C SER A 218 -17.12 25.40 -26.49
N GLY A 219 -16.93 25.36 -27.81
CA GLY A 219 -16.51 26.56 -28.53
C GLY A 219 -16.33 26.40 -30.03
N LEU A 220 -16.33 27.54 -30.72
CA LEU A 220 -15.97 27.69 -32.12
C LEU A 220 -14.45 27.80 -32.24
N THR A 221 -13.79 26.86 -32.91
CA THR A 221 -12.36 26.84 -33.15
C THR A 221 -12.07 27.15 -34.61
N ILE A 222 -11.25 28.18 -34.84
CA ILE A 222 -10.64 28.48 -36.14
C ILE A 222 -9.19 28.02 -36.08
N ALA A 223 -8.82 27.02 -36.88
CA ALA A 223 -7.48 26.44 -36.87
C ALA A 223 -6.88 26.32 -38.27
N LEU A 224 -5.59 26.64 -38.39
CA LEU A 224 -4.77 26.36 -39.56
C LEU A 224 -4.06 25.02 -39.33
N THR A 225 -4.45 24.01 -40.10
CA THR A 225 -3.83 22.68 -40.10
C THR A 225 -3.11 22.49 -41.43
N GLY A 226 -1.77 22.51 -41.41
CA GLY A 226 -0.90 22.20 -42.55
C GLY A 226 0.20 21.24 -42.11
N ALA A 227 0.82 20.51 -43.04
CA ALA A 227 1.85 19.53 -42.70
C ALA A 227 2.99 20.20 -41.93
N VAL A 228 3.29 19.62 -40.78
CA VAL A 228 4.54 19.87 -40.08
C VAL A 228 5.57 18.96 -40.74
N VAL A 229 6.67 19.56 -41.19
CA VAL A 229 7.91 18.89 -41.59
C VAL A 229 8.39 18.01 -40.44
N ASP A 230 8.69 16.77 -40.77
CA ASP A 230 9.49 15.74 -40.11
C ASP A 230 9.55 15.60 -38.57
N ALA A 231 9.57 14.32 -38.20
CA ALA A 231 9.75 13.77 -36.88
C ALA A 231 11.09 14.17 -36.24
N VAL A 232 11.17 15.33 -35.57
CA VAL A 232 11.97 15.52 -34.34
C VAL A 232 11.37 16.67 -33.52
N SER A 233 10.46 16.39 -32.57
CA SER A 233 9.94 17.44 -31.66
C SER A 233 9.70 17.00 -30.21
N ASN A 234 10.09 15.78 -29.83
CA ASN A 234 10.06 15.38 -28.41
C ASN A 234 11.45 15.41 -27.75
N ALA A 235 12.53 15.53 -28.53
CA ALA A 235 13.90 15.68 -27.99
C ALA A 235 14.33 17.15 -27.81
N VAL A 236 13.82 18.08 -28.65
CA VAL A 236 14.31 19.47 -28.68
C VAL A 236 13.73 20.31 -27.55
N THR A 237 12.51 20.04 -27.10
CA THR A 237 11.91 20.76 -25.96
C THR A 237 12.59 20.39 -24.64
N ALA A 238 12.96 19.12 -24.46
CA ALA A 238 13.76 18.66 -23.33
C ALA A 238 15.18 19.27 -23.32
N ALA A 239 15.79 19.45 -24.49
CA ALA A 239 17.09 20.10 -24.62
C ALA A 239 17.05 21.63 -24.42
N LYS A 240 15.94 22.29 -24.76
CA LYS A 240 15.77 23.76 -24.59
C LYS A 240 15.56 24.19 -23.14
N ASP A 241 15.09 23.29 -22.28
CA ASP A 241 15.01 23.50 -20.84
C ASP A 241 16.33 23.15 -20.13
N ALA A 242 17.11 22.20 -20.66
CA ALA A 242 18.44 21.88 -20.16
C ALA A 242 19.50 22.97 -20.50
N SER A 243 19.33 23.72 -21.60
CA SER A 243 20.28 24.78 -21.99
C SER A 243 20.20 26.06 -21.13
N LYS A 244 19.24 26.14 -20.21
CA LYS A 244 19.09 27.26 -19.26
C LYS A 244 19.87 27.10 -17.96
N GLN A 245 20.55 25.97 -17.74
CA GLN A 245 21.50 25.80 -16.65
C GLN A 245 22.85 25.41 -17.24
N GLY A 246 23.75 26.41 -17.29
CA GLY A 246 25.02 26.28 -17.97
C GLY A 246 25.95 25.28 -17.31
N ASP A 247 26.12 24.12 -17.93
CA ASP A 247 27.42 23.46 -18.04
C ASP A 247 27.44 22.52 -19.26
N SER A 248 28.33 22.78 -20.20
CA SER A 248 28.38 22.21 -21.54
C SER A 248 28.90 20.77 -21.61
N ARG A 249 29.34 20.19 -20.48
CA ARG A 249 29.88 18.81 -20.43
C ARG A 249 28.88 17.73 -20.02
N LEU A 250 27.74 18.07 -19.41
CA LEU A 250 26.72 17.08 -19.05
C LEU A 250 25.76 16.75 -20.22
N ALA A 251 25.60 17.67 -21.16
CA ALA A 251 24.77 17.49 -22.36
C ALA A 251 25.29 16.41 -23.32
N ALA A 252 26.60 16.15 -23.30
CA ALA A 252 27.22 15.14 -24.17
C ALA A 252 27.00 13.70 -23.67
N LEU A 253 26.75 13.49 -22.37
CA LEU A 253 26.58 12.14 -21.80
C LEU A 253 25.12 11.67 -21.77
N GLN A 254 24.14 12.59 -21.85
CA GLN A 254 22.72 12.23 -22.01
C GLN A 254 22.37 11.74 -23.43
N ALA A 255 23.22 12.01 -24.41
CA ALA A 255 23.07 11.50 -25.79
C ALA A 255 23.32 9.99 -25.93
N THR A 256 23.91 9.33 -24.91
CA THR A 256 24.28 7.91 -24.97
C THR A 256 23.21 6.97 -24.40
N LYS A 257 22.21 7.45 -23.64
CA LYS A 257 21.13 6.59 -23.11
C LYS A 257 19.94 6.38 -24.06
N SER A 258 19.91 7.06 -25.21
CA SER A 258 18.86 6.90 -26.24
C SER A 258 19.16 5.80 -27.27
N VAL A 259 20.15 4.93 -27.03
CA VAL A 259 20.64 3.94 -28.02
C VAL A 259 20.09 2.52 -27.81
N LEU A 260 19.24 2.25 -26.80
CA LEU A 260 18.71 0.89 -26.56
C LEU A 260 17.30 0.61 -27.12
N SER A 261 16.72 1.49 -27.93
CA SER A 261 15.50 1.22 -28.70
C SER A 261 15.75 1.16 -30.22
N GLY A 262 17.00 0.89 -30.62
CA GLY A 262 17.42 0.81 -32.01
C GLY A 262 17.71 -0.63 -32.44
N TYR A 263 16.71 -1.35 -32.97
CA TYR A 263 16.97 -2.47 -33.86
C TYR A 263 15.87 -2.57 -34.91
N GLN A 264 16.03 -1.77 -35.97
CA GLN A 264 15.57 -1.94 -37.37
C GLN A 264 15.45 -0.57 -38.03
N ALA A 265 16.57 0.16 -38.06
CA ALA A 265 16.72 1.38 -38.86
C ALA A 265 18.07 1.37 -39.57
N MET A 266 18.37 0.27 -40.26
CA MET A 266 19.47 0.19 -41.23
C MET A 266 19.06 -0.72 -42.37
N GLN A 267 18.12 -0.22 -43.19
CA GLN A 267 17.92 -0.63 -44.60
C GLN A 267 16.97 0.31 -45.37
N GLY A 268 16.56 1.45 -44.79
CA GLY A 268 15.73 2.45 -45.47
C GLY A 268 16.50 3.61 -46.12
N LYS A 269 17.83 3.49 -46.28
CA LYS A 269 18.68 4.59 -46.76
C LYS A 269 18.87 4.62 -48.29
N GLU A 270 18.33 3.63 -49.01
CA GLU A 270 18.32 3.57 -50.49
C GLU A 270 16.91 3.69 -51.08
N MET A 271 15.94 4.12 -50.29
CA MET A 271 14.55 4.35 -50.73
C MET A 271 14.09 5.78 -50.41
N ALA A 272 15.04 6.71 -50.26
CA ALA A 272 14.79 8.12 -49.94
C ALA A 272 15.23 9.10 -51.05
N ASP A 273 15.96 8.63 -52.07
CA ASP A 273 16.46 9.47 -53.17
C ASP A 273 15.66 9.33 -54.50
N THR A 274 14.56 8.57 -54.51
CA THR A 274 13.78 8.33 -55.75
C THR A 274 12.30 8.71 -55.69
N THR A 275 11.89 9.56 -54.75
CA THR A 275 10.58 10.24 -54.84
C THR A 275 10.67 11.67 -54.27
N GLY A 276 11.18 12.59 -55.08
CA GLY A 276 10.98 14.01 -54.80
C GLY A 276 9.53 14.39 -55.02
N GLU A 277 8.82 14.77 -53.95
CA GLU A 277 7.62 15.61 -54.03
C GLU A 277 7.44 16.47 -52.76
N PRO A 278 7.70 17.79 -52.80
CA PRO A 278 7.37 18.72 -51.73
C PRO A 278 5.90 19.13 -51.82
N ASN A 279 4.97 18.23 -51.44
CA ASN A 279 3.53 18.43 -51.69
C ASN A 279 2.67 18.21 -50.45
N SER A 280 2.48 19.26 -49.64
CA SER A 280 1.60 19.21 -48.47
C SER A 280 0.74 20.46 -48.34
N GLY A 281 -0.56 20.29 -48.57
CA GLY A 281 -1.54 21.38 -48.63
C GLY A 281 -1.84 22.08 -47.30
N ILE A 282 -2.23 23.36 -47.39
CA ILE A 282 -2.70 24.17 -46.25
C ILE A 282 -4.20 23.97 -46.09
N ARG A 283 -4.69 23.71 -44.87
CA ARG A 283 -6.13 23.66 -44.55
C ARG A 283 -6.50 24.64 -43.45
N ILE A 284 -7.50 25.47 -43.69
CA ILE A 284 -8.15 26.33 -42.69
C ILE A 284 -9.45 25.65 -42.28
N SER A 285 -9.70 25.48 -40.99
CA SER A 285 -10.91 24.84 -40.47
C SER A 285 -11.62 25.74 -39.45
N ALA A 286 -12.94 25.70 -39.46
CA ALA A 286 -13.84 26.30 -38.48
C ALA A 286 -14.73 25.20 -37.91
N SER A 287 -14.69 24.92 -36.60
CA SER A 287 -15.49 23.86 -35.98
C SER A 287 -16.11 24.27 -34.65
N ILE A 288 -17.32 23.83 -34.38
CA ILE A 288 -17.97 23.94 -33.08
C ILE A 288 -17.88 22.57 -32.40
N ASN A 289 -17.17 22.50 -31.28
CA ASN A 289 -16.96 21.26 -30.55
C ASN A 289 -17.49 21.38 -29.13
N THR A 290 -18.13 20.32 -28.63
CA THR A 290 -18.55 20.17 -27.24
C THR A 290 -17.94 18.88 -26.68
N GLN A 291 -17.35 18.95 -25.48
CA GLN A 291 -16.72 17.81 -24.83
C GLN A 291 -16.95 17.86 -23.33
N LYS A 292 -17.17 16.70 -22.73
CA LYS A 292 -17.31 16.48 -21.29
C LYS A 292 -16.57 15.21 -20.91
N SER A 293 -15.75 15.26 -19.88
CA SER A 293 -15.16 14.09 -19.23
C SER A 293 -15.28 14.20 -17.71
N LYS A 294 -15.39 13.05 -17.06
CA LYS A 294 -15.48 12.89 -15.61
C LYS A 294 -14.75 11.61 -15.21
N SER A 295 -13.88 11.70 -14.22
CA SER A 295 -13.17 10.60 -13.59
C SER A 295 -13.37 10.71 -12.09
N GLU A 296 -13.73 9.61 -11.44
CA GLU A 296 -13.90 9.49 -9.99
C GLU A 296 -13.14 8.26 -9.53
N GLN A 297 -12.33 8.41 -8.48
CA GLN A 297 -11.57 7.34 -7.86
C GLN A 297 -11.74 7.42 -6.35
N HIS A 298 -12.02 6.28 -5.73
CA HIS A 298 -12.17 6.11 -4.31
C HIS A 298 -11.17 5.06 -3.84
N GLN A 299 -10.30 5.44 -2.92
CA GLN A 299 -9.28 4.57 -2.36
C GLN A 299 -9.42 4.50 -0.84
N THR A 300 -9.32 3.30 -0.29
CA THR A 300 -9.25 3.07 1.16
C THR A 300 -8.03 2.22 1.49
N SER A 301 -7.30 2.60 2.53
CA SER A 301 -6.15 1.85 3.04
C SER A 301 -6.29 1.68 4.55
N ASP A 302 -5.91 0.51 5.05
CA ASP A 302 -5.74 0.19 6.48
C ASP A 302 -4.37 -0.47 6.61
N GLN A 303 -3.42 0.22 7.23
CA GLN A 303 -2.04 -0.24 7.42
C GLN A 303 -1.81 -0.50 8.90
N VAL A 304 -1.20 -1.63 9.23
CA VAL A 304 -0.91 -2.00 10.61
C VAL A 304 0.47 -1.52 11.03
N SER A 305 0.59 -1.13 12.29
CA SER A 305 1.85 -0.76 12.94
C SER A 305 1.98 -1.61 14.20
N GLY A 306 2.83 -2.64 14.11
CA GLY A 306 3.02 -3.64 15.18
C GLY A 306 3.45 -3.05 16.51
N SER A 307 2.98 -3.66 17.61
CA SER A 307 3.59 -3.43 18.92
C SER A 307 5.01 -4.01 18.94
N THR A 308 5.92 -3.38 19.69
CA THR A 308 7.29 -3.87 19.84
C THR A 308 7.62 -4.16 21.29
N LEU A 309 8.15 -5.35 21.55
CA LEU A 309 8.62 -5.77 22.88
C LEU A 309 10.10 -6.07 22.75
N ASN A 310 10.95 -5.31 23.41
CA ASN A 310 12.41 -5.44 23.33
C ASN A 310 13.00 -5.64 24.73
N ALA A 311 13.52 -6.84 25.01
CA ALA A 311 14.29 -7.16 26.20
C ALA A 311 15.78 -7.30 25.84
N GLY A 312 16.66 -6.60 26.55
CA GLY A 312 18.11 -6.79 26.41
C GLY A 312 18.61 -8.10 27.03
N GLY A 313 17.88 -8.61 28.03
CA GLY A 313 18.01 -9.94 28.64
C GLY A 313 16.81 -10.80 28.25
N ASP A 314 16.07 -11.29 29.25
CA ASP A 314 15.02 -12.28 29.04
C ASP A 314 13.64 -11.62 28.80
N LEU A 315 12.84 -12.24 27.93
CA LEU A 315 11.44 -11.89 27.71
C LEU A 315 10.54 -12.98 28.31
N SER A 316 9.63 -12.62 29.21
CA SER A 316 8.64 -13.55 29.77
C SER A 316 7.23 -13.01 29.61
N ILE A 317 6.35 -13.79 28.99
CA ILE A 317 4.92 -13.52 28.85
C ILE A 317 4.15 -14.67 29.49
N ASN A 318 3.34 -14.37 30.50
CA ASN A 318 2.66 -15.38 31.31
C ASN A 318 1.15 -15.10 31.44
N ALA A 319 0.33 -15.90 30.77
CA ALA A 319 -1.13 -15.89 30.91
C ALA A 319 -1.56 -16.97 31.91
N THR A 320 -1.99 -16.54 33.09
CA THR A 320 -2.16 -17.39 34.27
C THR A 320 -3.45 -18.20 34.29
N GLY A 321 -4.50 -17.75 33.58
CA GLY A 321 -5.78 -18.44 33.52
C GLY A 321 -6.50 -18.61 34.86
N LYS A 322 -6.21 -17.78 35.87
CA LYS A 322 -6.73 -17.89 37.24
C LYS A 322 -8.24 -17.70 37.35
N HIS A 323 -8.85 -16.97 36.41
CA HIS A 323 -10.28 -16.65 36.43
C HIS A 323 -11.13 -17.65 35.65
N HIS A 324 -10.51 -18.60 34.95
CA HIS A 324 -11.18 -19.70 34.23
C HIS A 324 -12.33 -19.28 33.29
N GLY A 325 -12.29 -18.05 32.78
CA GLY A 325 -13.24 -17.51 31.82
C GLY A 325 -13.03 -18.01 30.39
N ALA A 326 -13.98 -17.69 29.50
CA ALA A 326 -13.95 -18.12 28.10
C ALA A 326 -12.75 -17.61 27.29
N ASN A 327 -12.05 -16.56 27.74
CA ASN A 327 -10.83 -15.98 27.14
C ASN A 327 -9.68 -15.91 28.16
N SER A 328 -9.73 -16.74 29.20
CA SER A 328 -8.78 -16.77 30.29
C SER A 328 -7.66 -17.76 29.98
N GLY A 329 -6.42 -17.38 30.28
CA GLY A 329 -5.24 -18.22 30.10
C GLY A 329 -4.60 -18.16 28.72
N ASP A 330 -5.05 -17.26 27.85
CA ASP A 330 -4.51 -17.13 26.49
C ASP A 330 -3.41 -16.07 26.40
N ILE A 331 -2.45 -16.33 25.51
CA ILE A 331 -1.54 -15.32 24.94
C ILE A 331 -1.93 -15.14 23.48
N VAL A 332 -2.35 -13.93 23.11
CA VAL A 332 -2.68 -13.55 21.73
C VAL A 332 -1.72 -12.46 21.28
N VAL A 333 -1.05 -12.68 20.16
CA VAL A 333 -0.15 -11.69 19.55
C VAL A 333 -0.47 -11.55 18.07
N ALA A 334 -0.70 -10.32 17.61
CA ALA A 334 -1.03 -10.02 16.22
C ALA A 334 -0.05 -8.99 15.62
N GLY A 335 0.49 -9.30 14.44
CA GLY A 335 1.38 -8.44 13.64
C GLY A 335 2.43 -7.65 14.44
N SER A 336 2.98 -8.25 15.49
CA SER A 336 3.85 -7.57 16.46
C SER A 336 5.22 -8.23 16.53
N SER A 337 6.22 -7.46 16.96
CA SER A 337 7.61 -7.93 17.06
C SER A 337 8.05 -8.05 18.51
N MET A 338 8.63 -9.19 18.86
CA MET A 338 9.13 -9.51 20.20
C MET A 338 10.58 -9.94 20.08
N LYS A 339 11.48 -9.27 20.81
CA LYS A 339 12.92 -9.52 20.78
C LYS A 339 13.48 -9.69 22.18
N ALA A 340 14.32 -10.70 22.36
CA ALA A 340 15.05 -10.94 23.58
C ALA A 340 16.55 -11.14 23.28
N GLY A 341 17.42 -10.45 24.00
CA GLY A 341 18.86 -10.69 23.92
C GLY A 341 19.27 -12.02 24.59
N GLY A 342 18.54 -12.41 25.64
CA GLY A 342 18.62 -13.69 26.33
C GLY A 342 17.51 -14.63 25.88
N ASP A 343 16.89 -15.33 26.84
CA ASP A 343 15.84 -16.31 26.62
C ASP A 343 14.47 -15.64 26.42
N ALA A 344 13.57 -16.30 25.70
CA ALA A 344 12.18 -15.88 25.59
C ALA A 344 11.22 -17.00 26.01
N SER A 345 10.22 -16.68 26.83
CA SER A 345 9.21 -17.63 27.30
C SER A 345 7.80 -17.09 27.11
N LEU A 346 6.96 -17.86 26.42
CA LEU A 346 5.51 -17.68 26.36
C LEU A 346 4.87 -18.85 27.10
N ASN A 347 4.21 -18.56 28.22
CA ASN A 347 3.53 -19.54 29.06
C ASN A 347 2.05 -19.19 29.16
N ALA A 348 1.22 -19.98 28.47
CA ALA A 348 -0.22 -19.84 28.47
C ALA A 348 -0.85 -21.02 29.23
N ALA A 349 -1.68 -20.72 30.23
CA ALA A 349 -2.49 -21.74 30.89
C ALA A 349 -3.46 -22.44 29.92
N ARG A 350 -3.79 -21.79 28.80
CA ARG A 350 -4.67 -22.31 27.76
C ARG A 350 -4.03 -22.28 26.38
N ASP A 351 -4.18 -21.22 25.61
CA ASP A 351 -3.75 -21.19 24.20
C ASP A 351 -2.67 -20.13 23.93
N ILE A 352 -1.75 -20.43 23.01
CA ILE A 352 -0.85 -19.44 22.40
C ILE A 352 -1.31 -19.20 20.96
N LEU A 353 -1.68 -17.98 20.61
CA LEU A 353 -2.11 -17.57 19.28
C LEU A 353 -1.20 -16.45 18.77
N LEU A 354 -0.27 -16.78 17.86
CA LEU A 354 0.55 -15.81 17.14
C LEU A 354 0.02 -15.68 15.72
N THR A 355 -0.48 -14.50 15.35
CA THR A 355 -1.11 -14.24 14.05
C THR A 355 -0.44 -13.08 13.32
N GLY A 356 -0.37 -13.13 11.99
CA GLY A 356 -0.09 -11.97 11.17
C GLY A 356 -1.25 -10.97 11.25
N ALA A 357 -0.98 -9.71 10.92
CA ALA A 357 -1.99 -8.66 10.80
C ALA A 357 -2.04 -8.14 9.37
N ALA A 358 -3.25 -7.88 8.87
CA ALA A 358 -3.48 -7.56 7.46
C ALA A 358 -3.36 -6.06 7.18
N ASN A 359 -2.49 -5.71 6.23
CA ASN A 359 -2.49 -4.41 5.55
C ASN A 359 -3.43 -4.52 4.35
N THR A 360 -4.44 -3.66 4.24
CA THR A 360 -5.41 -3.72 3.14
C THR A 360 -5.41 -2.44 2.32
N GLN A 361 -5.59 -2.59 1.01
CA GLN A 361 -5.77 -1.47 0.08
C GLN A 361 -6.91 -1.79 -0.88
N LYS A 362 -7.86 -0.88 -1.03
CA LYS A 362 -8.96 -1.01 -1.99
C LYS A 362 -9.06 0.22 -2.85
N THR A 363 -9.26 0.02 -4.13
CA THR A 363 -9.45 1.08 -5.13
C THR A 363 -10.70 0.77 -5.93
N THR A 364 -11.56 1.77 -6.12
CA THR A 364 -12.63 1.72 -7.10
C THR A 364 -12.58 3.00 -7.92
N GLY A 365 -12.73 2.87 -9.23
CA GLY A 365 -12.68 4.03 -10.12
C GLY A 365 -13.71 3.92 -11.22
N SER A 366 -14.20 5.07 -11.68
CA SER A 366 -15.12 5.17 -12.79
C SER A 366 -14.84 6.41 -13.63
N ASN A 367 -14.71 6.21 -14.93
CA ASN A 367 -14.44 7.29 -15.86
C ASN A 367 -15.52 7.32 -16.94
N SER A 368 -15.87 8.51 -17.41
CA SER A 368 -16.80 8.71 -18.52
C SER A 368 -16.37 9.92 -19.34
N SER A 369 -16.51 9.83 -20.67
CA SER A 369 -16.34 10.96 -21.56
C SER A 369 -17.37 10.92 -22.67
N SER A 370 -17.76 12.09 -23.14
CA SER A 370 -18.69 12.27 -24.24
C SER A 370 -18.37 13.58 -24.95
N GLY A 371 -18.39 13.58 -26.27
CA GLY A 371 -18.16 14.77 -27.05
C GLY A 371 -18.74 14.65 -28.46
N GLY A 372 -18.89 15.79 -29.09
CA GLY A 372 -19.32 15.87 -30.47
C GLY A 372 -19.04 17.25 -31.04
N GLY A 373 -18.83 17.29 -32.34
CA GLY A 373 -18.48 18.51 -33.05
C GLY A 373 -18.88 18.48 -34.50
N VAL A 374 -19.04 19.68 -35.06
CA VAL A 374 -19.31 19.90 -36.49
C VAL A 374 -18.40 21.02 -36.97
N GLY A 375 -17.93 20.94 -38.20
CA GLY A 375 -17.07 21.97 -38.75
C GLY A 375 -17.05 22.01 -40.25
N VAL A 376 -16.46 23.07 -40.76
CA VAL A 376 -16.17 23.28 -42.16
C VAL A 376 -14.68 23.53 -42.31
N SER A 377 -14.05 23.06 -43.37
CA SER A 377 -12.65 23.36 -43.65
C SER A 377 -12.44 23.61 -45.13
N PHE A 378 -11.58 24.56 -45.46
CA PHE A 378 -11.12 24.79 -46.82
C PHE A 378 -9.66 24.39 -46.92
N GLY A 379 -9.33 23.51 -47.86
CA GLY A 379 -7.98 23.01 -48.08
C GLY A 379 -7.53 23.20 -49.51
N VAL A 380 -6.24 23.50 -49.69
CA VAL A 380 -5.60 23.55 -51.02
C VAL A 380 -4.42 22.58 -51.01
N GLY A 381 -4.50 21.51 -51.81
CA GLY A 381 -3.44 20.52 -52.02
C GLY A 381 -3.15 20.31 -53.51
N GLN A 382 -2.13 19.50 -53.85
CA GLN A 382 -1.71 19.28 -55.23
C GLN A 382 -2.89 18.69 -56.05
N GLY A 383 -3.44 19.50 -56.94
CA GLY A 383 -4.49 19.12 -57.89
C GLY A 383 -5.94 19.41 -57.49
N SER A 384 -6.26 19.86 -56.27
CA SER A 384 -7.62 20.32 -55.95
C SER A 384 -7.70 21.24 -54.72
N ALA A 385 -8.58 22.23 -54.82
CA ALA A 385 -9.08 23.01 -53.69
C ALA A 385 -10.50 22.54 -53.37
N GLY A 386 -10.83 22.38 -52.09
CA GLY A 386 -12.13 21.86 -51.69
C GLY A 386 -12.62 22.44 -50.37
N LEU A 387 -13.93 22.67 -50.31
CA LEU A 387 -14.64 22.97 -49.07
C LEU A 387 -15.14 21.64 -48.49
N SER A 388 -14.70 21.28 -47.28
CA SER A 388 -15.16 20.09 -46.56
C SER A 388 -16.11 20.46 -45.43
N VAL A 389 -17.16 19.69 -45.21
CA VAL A 389 -18.01 19.73 -44.01
C VAL A 389 -17.81 18.43 -43.26
N PHE A 390 -17.50 18.51 -41.96
CA PHE A 390 -17.26 17.34 -41.13
C PHE A 390 -18.08 17.36 -39.83
N ALA A 391 -18.33 16.18 -39.30
CA ALA A 391 -18.98 15.95 -38.02
C ALA A 391 -18.29 14.79 -37.30
N ASN A 392 -18.19 14.85 -35.98
CA ASN A 392 -17.65 13.78 -35.16
C ASN A 392 -18.43 13.65 -33.85
N VAL A 393 -18.46 12.42 -33.32
CA VAL A 393 -19.01 12.07 -32.01
C VAL A 393 -18.07 11.09 -31.33
N ASN A 394 -17.94 11.19 -30.01
CA ASN A 394 -17.15 10.26 -29.21
C ASN A 394 -17.80 10.02 -27.85
N ALA A 395 -17.72 8.79 -27.35
CA ALA A 395 -18.15 8.41 -26.02
C ALA A 395 -17.19 7.37 -25.45
N ALA A 396 -16.83 7.48 -24.19
CA ALA A 396 -16.06 6.46 -23.48
C ALA A 396 -16.59 6.25 -22.06
N ARG A 397 -16.45 5.03 -21.56
CA ARG A 397 -16.79 4.66 -20.18
C ARG A 397 -15.80 3.63 -19.66
N GLY A 398 -15.41 3.79 -18.40
CA GLY A 398 -14.44 2.97 -17.70
C GLY A 398 -14.89 2.66 -16.29
N HIS A 399 -14.46 1.50 -15.80
CA HIS A 399 -14.45 1.18 -14.39
C HIS A 399 -13.20 0.38 -14.05
N GLU A 400 -12.72 0.57 -12.84
CA GLU A 400 -11.63 -0.19 -12.23
C GLU A 400 -12.01 -0.58 -10.81
N LYS A 401 -11.52 -1.73 -10.37
CA LYS A 401 -11.58 -2.21 -9.01
C LYS A 401 -10.26 -2.90 -8.69
N GLY A 402 -9.66 -2.53 -7.57
CA GLY A 402 -8.47 -3.18 -7.01
C GLY A 402 -8.72 -3.52 -5.55
N ASP A 403 -8.30 -4.70 -5.13
CA ASP A 403 -8.32 -5.15 -3.74
C ASP A 403 -6.99 -5.86 -3.45
N GLY A 404 -6.20 -5.32 -2.53
CA GLY A 404 -4.90 -5.84 -2.11
C GLY A 404 -4.87 -6.11 -0.61
N THR A 405 -4.13 -7.15 -0.21
CA THR A 405 -3.86 -7.49 1.18
C THR A 405 -2.46 -8.03 1.30
N ASP A 406 -1.64 -7.38 2.10
CA ASP A 406 -0.29 -7.83 2.46
C ASP A 406 -0.27 -8.11 3.97
N TRP A 407 0.46 -9.12 4.41
CA TRP A 407 0.52 -9.47 5.83
C TRP A 407 1.74 -8.88 6.52
N THR A 408 1.59 -8.51 7.78
CA THR A 408 2.69 -8.22 8.70
C THR A 408 2.73 -9.33 9.73
N GLU A 409 3.80 -10.11 9.70
CA GLU A 409 3.98 -11.30 10.51
C GLU A 409 4.19 -10.97 11.99
N THR A 410 3.72 -11.85 12.87
CA THR A 410 4.16 -11.83 14.26
C THR A 410 5.53 -12.48 14.36
N THR A 411 6.49 -11.81 15.00
CA THR A 411 7.86 -12.33 15.16
C THR A 411 8.23 -12.45 16.63
N LEU A 412 8.83 -13.57 17.01
CA LEU A 412 9.51 -13.79 18.27
C LEU A 412 10.95 -14.18 17.97
N ASP A 413 11.92 -13.32 18.30
CA ASP A 413 13.33 -13.53 18.03
C ASP A 413 14.16 -13.44 19.31
N SER A 414 14.83 -14.53 19.68
CA SER A 414 15.62 -14.64 20.90
C SER A 414 17.07 -14.99 20.58
N GLY A 415 18.01 -14.28 21.22
CA GLY A 415 19.43 -14.64 21.18
C GLY A 415 19.75 -15.95 21.90
N GLY A 416 18.88 -16.36 22.83
CA GLY A 416 18.97 -17.57 23.63
C GLY A 416 17.92 -18.62 23.28
N LYS A 417 17.35 -19.25 24.30
CA LYS A 417 16.33 -20.29 24.18
C LYS A 417 14.94 -19.68 24.11
N VAL A 418 14.12 -20.16 23.17
CA VAL A 418 12.68 -19.93 23.17
C VAL A 418 11.95 -21.10 23.84
N SER A 419 11.04 -20.80 24.77
CA SER A 419 10.13 -21.77 25.38
C SER A 419 8.68 -21.38 25.14
N LEU A 420 7.96 -22.22 24.40
CA LEU A 420 6.52 -22.13 24.22
C LEU A 420 5.83 -23.17 25.09
N ARG A 421 4.93 -22.77 25.97
CA ARG A 421 4.14 -23.69 26.80
C ARG A 421 2.67 -23.32 26.72
N SER A 422 1.83 -24.24 26.25
CA SER A 422 0.37 -24.06 26.21
C SER A 422 -0.34 -25.25 26.88
N GLY A 423 -1.35 -24.95 27.68
CA GLY A 423 -2.19 -25.99 28.29
C GLY A 423 -3.07 -26.73 27.27
N GLN A 424 -3.39 -26.08 26.15
CA GLN A 424 -4.19 -26.64 25.06
C GLN A 424 -3.46 -26.47 23.72
N ASP A 425 -3.80 -25.48 22.92
CA ASP A 425 -3.32 -25.37 21.55
C ASP A 425 -2.27 -24.26 21.37
N THR A 426 -1.46 -24.40 20.34
CA THR A 426 -0.58 -23.34 19.84
C THR A 426 -0.80 -23.16 18.34
N SER A 427 -1.10 -21.93 17.93
CA SER A 427 -1.31 -21.55 16.54
C SER A 427 -0.32 -20.47 16.13
N LEU A 428 0.41 -20.73 15.05
CA LEU A 428 1.35 -19.82 14.40
C LEU A 428 0.84 -19.53 12.98
N THR A 429 0.05 -18.48 12.80
CA THR A 429 -0.62 -18.16 11.53
C THR A 429 -0.09 -16.84 10.97
N GLY A 430 0.88 -16.85 10.04
CA GLY A 430 1.63 -15.64 9.71
C GLY A 430 2.56 -15.23 10.85
N ALA A 431 3.27 -16.22 11.43
CA ALA A 431 4.12 -15.99 12.59
C ALA A 431 5.43 -16.78 12.52
N GLN A 432 6.52 -16.17 12.98
CA GLN A 432 7.86 -16.74 13.02
C GLN A 432 8.38 -16.74 14.46
N VAL A 433 8.81 -17.91 14.93
CA VAL A 433 9.44 -18.09 16.22
C VAL A 433 10.88 -18.55 16.01
N SER A 434 11.84 -17.73 16.43
CA SER A 434 13.27 -17.92 16.21
C SER A 434 14.05 -17.85 17.51
N GLY A 435 15.00 -18.77 17.69
CA GLY A 435 15.96 -18.72 18.78
C GLY A 435 17.14 -19.66 18.60
N ALA A 436 18.18 -19.53 19.43
CA ALA A 436 19.33 -20.44 19.39
C ALA A 436 18.93 -21.91 19.64
N GLN A 437 17.93 -22.11 20.50
CA GLN A 437 17.21 -23.36 20.71
C GLN A 437 15.72 -23.05 20.85
N VAL A 438 14.83 -23.91 20.35
CA VAL A 438 13.39 -23.76 20.58
C VAL A 438 12.84 -25.00 21.27
N THR A 439 12.09 -24.79 22.34
CA THR A 439 11.35 -25.85 23.05
C THR A 439 9.87 -25.50 23.05
N ALA A 440 9.02 -26.47 22.73
CA ALA A 440 7.58 -26.30 22.75
C ALA A 440 6.91 -27.48 23.46
N ASP A 441 6.14 -27.20 24.51
CA ASP A 441 5.30 -28.16 25.24
C ASP A 441 3.83 -27.75 25.06
N ILE A 442 3.14 -28.48 24.18
CA ILE A 442 1.80 -28.13 23.69
C ILE A 442 0.83 -29.24 24.09
N GLY A 443 -0.12 -28.91 24.96
CA GLY A 443 -1.03 -29.91 25.57
C GLY A 443 -1.90 -30.67 24.57
N ARG A 444 -2.28 -30.05 23.44
CA ARG A 444 -3.20 -30.62 22.46
C ARG A 444 -2.69 -30.47 21.02
N ASN A 445 -2.93 -29.35 20.33
CA ASN A 445 -2.59 -29.22 18.91
C ASN A 445 -1.61 -28.09 18.62
N LEU A 446 -0.68 -28.35 17.69
CA LEU A 446 0.16 -27.33 17.05
C LEU A 446 -0.34 -27.09 15.62
N THR A 447 -0.68 -25.85 15.28
CA THR A 447 -1.00 -25.45 13.90
C THR A 447 -0.05 -24.37 13.43
N VAL A 448 0.59 -24.57 12.29
CA VAL A 448 1.47 -23.58 11.65
C VAL A 448 0.96 -23.30 10.25
N THR A 449 0.54 -22.07 9.98
CA THR A 449 -0.07 -21.66 8.71
C THR A 449 0.59 -20.42 8.14
N SER A 450 1.21 -20.54 6.97
CA SER A 450 1.72 -19.38 6.24
C SER A 450 0.57 -18.61 5.58
N LEU A 451 0.65 -17.29 5.56
CA LEU A 451 -0.35 -16.42 4.93
C LEU A 451 0.10 -16.00 3.53
N GLN A 452 -0.85 -15.82 2.62
CA GLN A 452 -0.59 -15.32 1.27
C GLN A 452 -0.94 -13.84 1.17
N ASP A 453 0.01 -13.05 0.68
CA ASP A 453 -0.26 -11.73 0.16
C ASP A 453 -1.10 -11.88 -1.11
N SER A 454 -2.10 -11.02 -1.27
CA SER A 454 -3.05 -11.08 -2.37
C SER A 454 -3.24 -9.73 -3.02
N ASN A 455 -3.37 -9.71 -4.34
CA ASN A 455 -3.71 -8.51 -5.09
C ASN A 455 -4.60 -8.88 -6.27
N HIS A 456 -5.79 -8.30 -6.31
CA HIS A 456 -6.78 -8.50 -7.34
C HIS A 456 -7.09 -7.18 -8.02
N TYR A 457 -7.03 -7.14 -9.35
CA TYR A 457 -7.35 -5.95 -10.12
C TYR A 457 -8.16 -6.27 -11.36
N ASP A 458 -9.28 -5.60 -11.49
CA ASP A 458 -10.17 -5.64 -12.64
C ASP A 458 -10.33 -4.24 -13.23
N SER A 459 -10.14 -4.11 -14.53
CA SER A 459 -10.55 -2.90 -15.25
C SER A 459 -11.20 -3.24 -16.58
N LYS A 460 -12.16 -2.40 -16.96
CA LYS A 460 -12.78 -2.45 -18.28
C LYS A 460 -13.06 -1.05 -18.78
N GLN A 461 -12.44 -0.74 -19.92
CA GLN A 461 -12.60 0.48 -20.67
C GLN A 461 -13.35 0.19 -21.96
N SER A 462 -14.26 1.06 -22.36
CA SER A 462 -14.94 0.97 -23.64
C SER A 462 -15.09 2.35 -24.23
N SER A 463 -14.72 2.50 -25.51
CA SER A 463 -14.83 3.75 -26.24
C SER A 463 -15.40 3.53 -27.62
N VAL A 464 -16.17 4.50 -28.08
CA VAL A 464 -16.76 4.56 -29.41
C VAL A 464 -16.53 5.97 -29.93
N SER A 465 -16.04 6.08 -31.16
CA SER A 465 -15.96 7.34 -31.89
C SER A 465 -16.44 7.13 -33.32
N ALA A 466 -17.14 8.11 -33.86
CA ALA A 466 -17.58 8.09 -35.24
C ALA A 466 -17.45 9.50 -35.81
N GLY A 467 -17.15 9.60 -37.09
CA GLY A 467 -17.10 10.88 -37.78
C GLY A 467 -17.30 10.74 -39.27
N GLY A 468 -17.75 11.81 -39.89
CA GLY A 468 -17.94 11.91 -41.33
C GLY A 468 -17.40 13.24 -41.83
N SER A 469 -16.94 13.27 -43.08
CA SER A 469 -16.53 14.48 -43.77
C SER A 469 -16.89 14.39 -45.25
N PHE A 470 -17.49 15.43 -45.81
CA PHE A 470 -17.83 15.54 -47.21
C PHE A 470 -17.11 16.73 -47.83
N THR A 471 -16.37 16.53 -48.92
CA THR A 471 -15.60 17.58 -49.60
C THR A 471 -16.23 17.97 -50.93
N PHE A 472 -16.78 19.19 -50.97
CA PHE A 472 -17.21 19.90 -52.16
C PHE A 472 -15.99 20.34 -52.98
N GLY A 473 -15.98 20.02 -54.28
CA GLY A 473 -14.84 20.20 -55.19
C GLY A 473 -14.38 18.86 -55.75
N THR A 474 -13.95 17.95 -54.88
CA THR A 474 -13.64 16.56 -55.26
C THR A 474 -14.88 15.64 -55.25
N MET A 475 -16.00 16.10 -54.68
CA MET A 475 -17.24 15.33 -54.48
C MET A 475 -17.02 14.03 -53.70
N THR A 476 -16.07 14.04 -52.77
CA THR A 476 -15.68 12.85 -51.98
C THR A 476 -16.29 12.87 -50.58
N GLY A 477 -16.87 11.73 -50.20
CA GLY A 477 -17.34 11.47 -48.83
C GLY A 477 -16.40 10.51 -48.12
N SER A 478 -16.08 10.83 -46.87
CA SER A 478 -15.32 9.97 -45.97
C SER A 478 -16.09 9.83 -44.66
N GLY A 479 -16.03 8.66 -44.05
CA GLY A 479 -16.61 8.39 -42.75
C GLY A 479 -15.77 7.37 -42.03
N TYR A 480 -15.74 7.45 -40.71
CA TYR A 480 -15.11 6.45 -39.88
C TYR A 480 -15.97 6.10 -38.67
N VAL A 481 -15.86 4.86 -38.24
CA VAL A 481 -16.38 4.37 -36.96
C VAL A 481 -15.27 3.58 -36.31
N ASN A 482 -14.83 4.01 -35.13
CA ASN A 482 -13.89 3.28 -34.30
C ASN A 482 -14.59 2.83 -33.02
N PHE A 483 -14.43 1.57 -32.68
CA PHE A 483 -14.75 1.04 -31.36
C PHE A 483 -13.49 0.46 -30.75
N SER A 484 -13.32 0.64 -29.44
CA SER A 484 -12.28 -0.05 -28.69
C SER A 484 -12.81 -0.48 -27.33
N GLN A 485 -12.34 -1.63 -26.88
CA GLN A 485 -12.62 -2.17 -25.57
C GLN A 485 -11.35 -2.79 -25.01
N ASP A 486 -10.95 -2.31 -23.84
CA ASP A 486 -9.87 -2.89 -23.06
C ASP A 486 -10.46 -3.58 -21.84
N LYS A 487 -9.95 -4.76 -21.54
CA LYS A 487 -10.17 -5.44 -20.26
C LYS A 487 -8.84 -5.91 -19.71
N MET A 488 -8.66 -5.73 -18.42
CA MET A 488 -7.51 -6.24 -17.70
C MET A 488 -8.00 -6.92 -16.44
N HIS A 489 -7.57 -8.16 -16.24
CA HIS A 489 -7.78 -8.92 -15.03
C HIS A 489 -6.41 -9.35 -14.51
N SER A 490 -6.12 -9.06 -13.27
CA SER A 490 -4.89 -9.44 -12.58
C SER A 490 -5.25 -10.10 -11.26
N THR A 491 -4.66 -11.26 -10.97
CA THR A 491 -4.76 -11.91 -9.67
C THR A 491 -3.39 -12.39 -9.27
N PHE A 492 -2.96 -11.99 -8.08
CA PHE A 492 -1.73 -12.40 -7.43
C PHE A 492 -2.06 -12.94 -6.05
N ASN A 493 -1.51 -14.11 -5.70
CA ASN A 493 -1.51 -14.68 -4.36
C ASN A 493 -0.14 -15.32 -4.11
N SER A 494 0.62 -14.90 -3.11
CA SER A 494 1.92 -15.51 -2.81
C SER A 494 2.21 -15.52 -1.32
N VAL A 495 2.76 -16.62 -0.82
CA VAL A 495 3.43 -16.60 0.49
C VAL A 495 4.74 -15.85 0.32
N ALA A 496 4.87 -14.68 0.96
CA ALA A 496 6.12 -13.92 0.99
C ALA A 496 7.01 -14.41 2.13
N GLU A 497 6.44 -14.62 3.32
CA GLU A 497 7.14 -15.11 4.51
C GLU A 497 6.53 -16.42 5.02
N GLN A 498 7.41 -17.39 5.33
CA GLN A 498 6.98 -18.69 5.81
C GLN A 498 6.77 -18.67 7.32
N SER A 499 5.60 -19.06 7.79
CA SER A 499 5.33 -19.23 9.22
C SER A 499 6.05 -20.46 9.75
N GLY A 500 6.59 -20.38 10.96
CA GLY A 500 7.33 -21.51 11.49
C GLY A 500 8.07 -21.31 12.79
N ILE A 501 8.67 -22.42 13.22
CA ILE A 501 9.62 -22.50 14.32
C ILE A 501 11.01 -22.72 13.72
N PHE A 502 11.94 -21.82 14.00
CA PHE A 502 13.27 -21.79 13.42
C PHE A 502 14.34 -21.78 14.52
N ALA A 503 14.99 -22.92 14.75
CA ALA A 503 16.03 -23.03 15.77
C ALA A 503 17.45 -22.90 15.20
N GLY A 504 18.34 -22.30 15.98
CA GLY A 504 19.77 -22.26 15.71
C GLY A 504 20.47 -23.60 15.93
N LYS A 505 21.77 -23.55 16.26
CA LYS A 505 22.62 -24.73 16.50
C LYS A 505 22.25 -25.54 17.75
N GLY A 506 21.36 -25.01 18.59
CA GLY A 506 20.81 -25.69 19.76
C GLY A 506 19.73 -26.71 19.42
N GLY A 507 19.13 -26.63 18.22
CA GLY A 507 18.08 -27.55 17.77
C GLY A 507 16.69 -27.20 18.30
N PHE A 508 15.70 -28.00 17.90
CA PHE A 508 14.33 -27.88 18.41
C PHE A 508 13.91 -29.13 19.19
N ASP A 509 13.08 -28.94 20.20
CA ASP A 509 12.40 -30.01 20.93
C ASP A 509 10.92 -29.65 21.11
N VAL A 510 10.07 -30.27 20.28
CA VAL A 510 8.65 -29.94 20.18
C VAL A 510 7.84 -31.17 20.58
N THR A 511 7.09 -31.06 21.67
CA THR A 511 6.16 -32.09 22.16
C THR A 511 4.73 -31.58 22.01
N VAL A 512 3.88 -32.37 21.34
CA VAL A 512 2.49 -32.03 21.03
C VAL A 512 1.58 -33.20 21.41
N GLY A 513 0.62 -32.95 22.30
CA GLY A 513 -0.21 -34.02 22.87
C GLY A 513 -1.11 -34.76 21.87
N SER A 514 -1.46 -34.17 20.72
CA SER A 514 -2.42 -34.78 19.78
C SER A 514 -2.03 -34.64 18.30
N HIS A 515 -2.06 -33.43 17.74
CA HIS A 515 -1.89 -33.24 16.29
C HIS A 515 -1.03 -32.03 15.96
N THR A 516 -0.14 -32.21 14.99
CA THR A 516 0.63 -31.13 14.36
C THR A 516 0.15 -30.94 12.93
N GLN A 517 -0.33 -29.73 12.59
CA GLN A 517 -0.76 -29.35 11.24
C GLN A 517 0.17 -28.28 10.65
N LEU A 518 0.76 -28.55 9.48
CA LEU A 518 1.62 -27.62 8.75
C LEU A 518 0.98 -27.19 7.42
N ASN A 519 0.45 -25.98 7.35
CA ASN A 519 -0.16 -25.39 6.14
C ASN A 519 0.81 -24.41 5.50
N GLY A 520 1.68 -24.90 4.61
CA GLY A 520 2.80 -24.12 4.06
C GLY A 520 3.78 -23.62 5.12
N GLY A 521 3.67 -24.07 6.37
CA GLY A 521 4.53 -23.72 7.49
C GLY A 521 5.68 -24.70 7.69
N ALA A 522 6.70 -24.28 8.44
CA ALA A 522 7.91 -25.07 8.67
C ALA A 522 8.31 -25.17 10.15
N ILE A 523 8.97 -26.28 10.49
CA ILE A 523 9.75 -26.43 11.72
C ILE A 523 11.15 -26.82 11.27
N GLY A 524 12.13 -25.95 11.52
CA GLY A 524 13.47 -26.08 10.97
C GLY A 524 14.55 -25.75 11.98
N SER A 525 15.75 -26.29 11.73
CA SER A 525 16.93 -25.94 12.51
C SER A 525 18.22 -26.02 11.69
N THR A 526 19.23 -25.27 12.12
CA THR A 526 20.62 -25.38 11.63
C THR A 526 21.47 -26.37 12.45
N ALA A 527 20.91 -27.01 13.46
CA ALA A 527 21.56 -28.03 14.28
C ALA A 527 21.67 -29.39 13.58
N THR A 528 22.55 -30.24 14.09
CA THR A 528 22.62 -31.65 13.69
C THR A 528 21.35 -32.40 14.10
N ALA A 529 20.99 -33.45 13.34
CA ALA A 529 19.71 -34.15 13.50
C ALA A 529 19.47 -34.73 14.90
N ASP A 530 20.52 -35.02 15.69
CA ASP A 530 20.42 -35.52 17.07
C ASP A 530 19.87 -34.49 18.07
N LYS A 531 19.83 -33.21 17.70
CA LYS A 531 19.31 -32.12 18.54
C LYS A 531 17.89 -31.70 18.15
N ASN A 532 17.28 -32.39 17.21
CA ASN A 532 15.98 -32.04 16.66
C ASN A 532 14.98 -33.16 16.97
N SER A 533 13.95 -32.85 17.75
CA SER A 533 12.90 -33.79 18.16
C SER A 533 11.52 -33.17 17.93
N LEU A 534 10.65 -33.92 17.27
CA LEU A 534 9.22 -33.63 17.18
C LEU A 534 8.46 -34.88 17.65
N ASP A 535 7.85 -34.79 18.83
CA ASP A 535 6.94 -35.79 19.38
C ASP A 535 5.50 -35.29 19.20
N THR A 536 4.71 -35.99 18.39
CA THR A 536 3.32 -35.64 18.11
C THR A 536 2.51 -36.89 17.80
N GLY A 537 1.24 -36.93 18.23
CA GLY A 537 0.37 -38.08 17.98
C GLY A 537 0.12 -38.30 16.48
N THR A 538 -0.14 -37.22 15.74
CA THR A 538 -0.38 -37.26 14.29
C THR A 538 0.20 -36.02 13.61
N LEU A 539 0.68 -36.17 12.38
CA LEU A 539 1.24 -35.08 11.58
C LEU A 539 0.45 -34.93 10.27
N GLY A 540 -0.11 -33.75 10.06
CA GLY A 540 -0.78 -33.34 8.82
C GLY A 540 -0.02 -32.21 8.14
N TYR A 541 -0.03 -32.18 6.81
CA TYR A 541 0.55 -31.08 6.04
C TYR A 541 -0.28 -30.75 4.79
N ILE A 542 -0.30 -29.47 4.44
CA ILE A 542 -0.92 -28.93 3.22
C ILE A 542 0.10 -27.99 2.57
N ASN A 543 0.30 -28.11 1.27
CA ASN A 543 1.11 -27.17 0.52
C ASN A 543 0.28 -25.96 0.07
N ILE A 544 0.87 -24.76 0.12
CA ILE A 544 0.26 -23.53 -0.38
C ILE A 544 0.85 -23.21 -1.75
N SER A 545 -0.01 -23.09 -2.76
CA SER A 545 0.42 -22.75 -4.12
C SER A 545 0.39 -21.25 -4.33
N ASN A 546 1.50 -20.68 -4.78
CA ASN A 546 1.56 -19.29 -5.24
C ASN A 546 0.96 -19.19 -6.65
N LYS A 547 0.28 -18.08 -6.93
CA LYS A 547 -0.47 -17.82 -8.15
C LYS A 547 -0.19 -16.38 -8.61
N ALA A 548 0.23 -16.22 -9.85
CA ALA A 548 0.33 -14.93 -10.52
C ALA A 548 -0.27 -15.07 -11.91
N ASP A 549 -1.48 -14.56 -12.11
CA ASP A 549 -2.22 -14.63 -13.36
C ASP A 549 -2.58 -13.23 -13.83
N TYR A 550 -2.24 -12.95 -15.09
CA TYR A 550 -2.55 -11.68 -15.73
C TYR A 550 -3.18 -11.92 -17.10
N LYS A 551 -4.32 -11.28 -17.35
CA LYS A 551 -5.05 -11.38 -18.61
C LYS A 551 -5.44 -9.98 -19.09
N VAL A 552 -4.83 -9.56 -20.19
CA VAL A 552 -5.23 -8.38 -20.94
C VAL A 552 -5.90 -8.81 -22.23
N SER A 553 -7.03 -8.20 -22.53
CA SER A 553 -7.66 -8.31 -23.85
C SER A 553 -7.99 -6.92 -24.38
N HIS A 554 -7.46 -6.61 -25.55
CA HIS A 554 -7.87 -5.47 -26.35
C HIS A 554 -8.74 -5.98 -27.51
N ALA A 555 -9.91 -5.37 -27.70
CA ALA A 555 -10.75 -5.58 -28.87
C ALA A 555 -11.06 -4.21 -29.48
N GLY A 556 -10.45 -3.91 -30.61
CA GLY A 556 -10.66 -2.67 -31.34
C GLY A 556 -10.95 -2.93 -32.80
N GLY A 557 -11.76 -2.09 -33.42
CA GLY A 557 -12.02 -2.12 -34.84
C GLY A 557 -12.38 -0.74 -35.35
N GLY A 558 -11.80 -0.39 -36.50
CA GLY A 558 -12.04 0.86 -37.20
C GLY A 558 -12.51 0.57 -38.62
N PHE A 559 -13.66 1.12 -39.01
CA PHE A 559 -14.10 1.15 -40.40
C PHE A 559 -13.92 2.57 -40.92
N SER A 560 -13.24 2.75 -42.06
CA SER A 560 -13.11 4.06 -42.72
C SER A 560 -13.45 3.95 -44.22
N SER A 561 -14.21 4.91 -44.76
CA SER A 561 -14.70 4.89 -46.15
C SER A 561 -13.80 5.61 -47.17
N SER A 562 -12.66 6.18 -46.76
CA SER A 562 -11.64 6.78 -47.65
C SER A 562 -10.55 5.76 -47.97
N GLY A 563 -10.49 5.27 -49.21
CA GLY A 563 -9.75 4.06 -49.60
C GLY A 563 -8.21 4.17 -49.69
N ASN A 564 -7.52 3.16 -49.15
CA ASN A 564 -6.68 2.19 -49.87
C ASN A 564 -6.52 0.96 -48.95
N LEU A 565 -6.71 -0.26 -49.44
CA LEU A 565 -6.72 -1.52 -48.66
C LEU A 565 -5.38 -1.84 -47.93
N GLY A 566 -4.33 -1.03 -48.12
CA GLY A 566 -3.03 -1.17 -47.41
C GLY A 566 -2.99 -0.57 -45.99
N ALA A 567 -3.88 0.37 -45.64
CA ALA A 567 -3.90 1.01 -44.30
C ALA A 567 -4.48 0.11 -43.19
N GLN A 568 -5.14 -0.99 -43.58
CA GLN A 568 -5.68 -1.99 -42.64
C GLN A 568 -4.57 -2.81 -41.97
N ALA A 569 -3.37 -2.90 -42.58
CA ALA A 569 -2.22 -3.61 -42.02
C ALA A 569 -1.50 -2.85 -40.90
N ALA A 570 -1.45 -1.51 -40.95
CA ALA A 570 -0.77 -0.69 -39.94
C ALA A 570 -1.54 -0.58 -38.61
N ILE A 571 -2.89 -0.57 -38.68
CA ILE A 571 -3.75 -0.58 -37.48
C ILE A 571 -3.69 -1.96 -36.80
N ASN A 572 -3.62 -3.04 -37.58
CA ASN A 572 -3.37 -4.37 -37.03
C ASN A 572 -1.98 -4.47 -36.38
N ALA A 573 -0.91 -3.93 -36.98
CA ALA A 573 0.44 -3.98 -36.41
C ALA A 573 0.59 -3.29 -35.03
N ALA A 574 -0.11 -2.19 -34.78
CA ALA A 574 -0.14 -1.54 -33.47
C ALA A 574 -0.90 -2.36 -32.41
N SER A 575 -1.92 -3.12 -32.83
CA SER A 575 -2.66 -4.04 -31.95
C SER A 575 -1.88 -5.33 -31.64
N THR A 576 -1.06 -5.82 -32.56
CA THR A 576 -0.24 -7.04 -32.36
C THR A 576 0.96 -6.82 -31.44
N LEU A 577 1.47 -5.58 -31.33
CA LEU A 577 2.59 -5.28 -30.42
C LEU A 577 2.15 -5.28 -28.94
N MET A 578 0.88 -4.95 -28.66
CA MET A 578 0.30 -4.93 -27.30
C MET A 578 -0.18 -6.32 -26.83
N SER A 579 -0.45 -7.25 -27.76
CA SER A 579 -0.83 -8.63 -27.45
C SER A 579 0.37 -9.58 -27.31
N ALA A 580 1.57 -9.17 -27.73
CA ALA A 580 2.80 -9.98 -27.64
C ALA A 580 3.44 -10.06 -26.24
N VAL A 581 2.88 -9.38 -25.22
CA VAL A 581 3.31 -9.46 -23.81
C VAL A 581 2.42 -10.41 -22.99
N GLY A 582 1.66 -11.28 -23.65
CA GLY A 582 0.91 -12.36 -23.01
C GLY A 582 1.76 -13.63 -22.84
N SER A 583 2.78 -13.61 -21.97
CA SER A 583 3.40 -14.87 -21.51
C SER A 583 2.72 -15.32 -20.22
N SER A 584 1.92 -16.37 -20.29
CA SER A 584 1.49 -17.13 -19.12
C SER A 584 2.73 -17.82 -18.53
N GLY A 585 3.33 -17.20 -17.51
CA GLY A 585 4.43 -17.77 -16.76
C GLY A 585 3.90 -18.65 -15.63
N HIS A 586 3.93 -19.97 -15.81
CA HIS A 586 3.65 -20.91 -14.72
C HIS A 586 4.97 -21.21 -13.98
N ALA A 587 5.14 -20.70 -12.76
CA ALA A 587 6.16 -21.21 -11.85
C ALA A 587 5.58 -22.45 -11.15
N ARG A 588 6.05 -23.63 -11.55
CA ARG A 588 5.58 -24.93 -11.04
C ARG A 588 6.61 -25.46 -10.04
N LEU A 589 6.25 -25.53 -8.76
CA LEU A 589 7.05 -26.20 -7.72
C LEU A 589 6.59 -27.66 -7.57
N LEU A 590 7.55 -28.59 -7.59
CA LEU A 590 7.41 -30.03 -7.40
C LEU A 590 8.27 -30.46 -6.20
N TYR A 591 7.80 -31.38 -5.34
CA TYR A 591 8.65 -32.51 -4.87
C TYR A 591 7.89 -33.73 -4.30
N SER A 592 8.66 -34.82 -4.18
CA SER A 592 8.42 -36.27 -4.33
C SER A 592 8.06 -37.08 -3.04
N ASN A 593 7.72 -38.35 -3.26
CA ASN A 593 6.91 -39.30 -2.47
C ASN A 593 7.71 -40.27 -1.55
N ASP A 594 8.89 -39.88 -1.05
CA ASP A 594 9.90 -40.79 -0.49
C ASP A 594 10.31 -40.55 0.98
N GLY A 595 9.59 -39.72 1.73
CA GLY A 595 9.66 -39.71 3.20
C GLY A 595 10.91 -39.05 3.82
N LEU A 596 11.57 -38.13 3.11
CA LEU A 596 12.65 -37.29 3.63
C LEU A 596 12.28 -35.80 3.55
N LEU A 597 12.48 -35.06 4.65
CA LEU A 597 12.27 -33.61 4.76
C LEU A 597 13.52 -32.86 4.22
N TYR A 598 13.33 -31.81 3.42
CA TYR A 598 14.41 -30.94 2.93
C TYR A 598 14.13 -29.48 3.30
N ILE A 599 15.18 -28.72 3.68
CA ILE A 599 15.18 -27.26 3.73
C ILE A 599 16.17 -26.78 2.67
N THR A 600 15.81 -25.76 1.90
CA THR A 600 16.74 -25.09 0.97
C THR A 600 17.13 -23.74 1.57
N THR A 601 18.42 -23.44 1.65
CA THR A 601 18.95 -22.17 2.17
C THR A 601 19.58 -21.29 1.07
N ASP A 602 19.64 -21.77 -0.19
CA ASP A 602 20.60 -21.25 -1.18
C ASP A 602 20.09 -21.31 -2.64
N HIS A 603 18.89 -20.79 -2.96
CA HIS A 603 18.44 -20.63 -4.36
C HIS A 603 18.73 -21.85 -5.29
N TYR A 604 18.39 -23.06 -4.83
CA TYR A 604 18.29 -24.28 -5.65
C TYR A 604 19.57 -24.94 -6.22
N GLU A 605 20.72 -24.96 -5.51
CA GLU A 605 21.89 -25.73 -6.00
C GLU A 605 22.37 -26.92 -5.16
N THR A 606 22.08 -27.05 -3.86
CA THR A 606 22.47 -28.27 -3.08
C THR A 606 21.42 -28.69 -2.04
N ALA A 607 21.29 -30.01 -1.83
CA ALA A 607 20.35 -30.63 -0.89
C ALA A 607 21.11 -31.43 0.19
N THR A 608 20.78 -31.22 1.48
CA THR A 608 21.35 -31.94 2.62
C THR A 608 20.24 -32.54 3.50
N SER A 609 20.43 -33.80 3.94
CA SER A 609 19.46 -34.56 4.76
C SER A 609 19.42 -34.07 6.22
N ILE A 610 18.21 -33.86 6.77
CA ILE A 610 18.01 -33.24 8.11
C ILE A 610 17.42 -34.14 9.21
N GLY A 611 17.11 -35.42 8.95
CA GLY A 611 16.68 -36.33 10.03
C GLY A 611 15.89 -37.58 9.60
N ARG A 612 15.46 -38.36 10.60
CA ARG A 612 14.60 -39.56 10.44
C ARG A 612 13.33 -39.42 11.28
N TRP A 613 12.19 -39.77 10.68
CA TRP A 613 10.89 -39.90 11.33
C TRP A 613 10.78 -41.24 12.08
N LYS A 614 10.07 -41.28 13.21
CA LYS A 614 9.72 -42.52 13.92
C LYS A 614 8.26 -42.53 14.28
#